data_AF-J9FCE3-F1
#
_entry.id   AF-J9FCE3-F1
#
_cell.length_a   1.000
_cell.length_b   1.000
_cell.length_c   1.000
_cell.angle_alpha   90.00
_cell.angle_beta   90.00
_cell.angle_gamma   90.00
#
_symmetry.space_group_name_H-M   'P 1'
#
loop_
_entity.id
_entity.type
_entity.pdbx_description
1 polymer ?
#
loop_
_entity_poly.entity_id
_entity_poly.type
_entity_poly.pdbx_seq_one_letter_code
_entity_poly.pdbx_strand_id
1 'polypeptide(L)'
;ESQFAAEVWTRFNQPETISIGYNTLGFDDEVCRFLFWRNFLDPYSHMWKGGCSRWDIFPLTCAVWSLRGNHIRWPRWEEMDPTTYPQAQGRQGVCFKLEFLSKANRITHEHAHDALSDVEATLGLARLIRQTEPRLWQWALEHRTKAKVKATLETGRPVVWISPRFS
;
A
#
# COMPACT_ATOMS: atom_id res chain seq x y z
N GLU A 1 13.08 23.24 -0.11
CA GLU A 1 12.50 22.12 -0.86
C GLU A 1 13.58 21.25 -1.51
N SER A 2 14.56 21.82 -2.24
CA SER A 2 15.56 21.05 -2.98
C SER A 2 16.43 20.11 -2.13
N GLN A 3 16.86 20.53 -0.95
CA GLN A 3 17.59 19.64 -0.03
C GLN A 3 16.74 18.42 0.38
N PHE A 4 15.48 18.66 0.75
CA PHE A 4 14.53 17.59 1.09
C PHE A 4 14.32 16.63 -0.08
N ALA A 5 14.12 17.16 -1.29
CA ALA A 5 13.97 16.34 -2.50
C ALA A 5 15.21 15.47 -2.76
N ALA A 6 16.41 16.02 -2.61
CA ALA A 6 17.66 15.28 -2.78
C ALA A 6 17.84 14.17 -1.73
N GLU A 7 17.49 14.43 -0.46
CA GLU A 7 17.57 13.44 0.61
C GLU A 7 16.60 12.27 0.38
N VAL A 8 15.33 12.56 0.04
CA VAL A 8 14.34 11.52 -0.27
C VAL A 8 14.75 10.73 -1.51
N TRP A 9 15.14 11.42 -2.59
CA TRP A 9 15.57 10.78 -3.83
C TRP A 9 16.76 9.84 -3.63
N THR A 10 17.74 10.25 -2.82
CA THR A 10 18.95 9.46 -2.52
C THR A 10 18.60 8.18 -1.77
N ARG A 11 17.68 8.26 -0.81
CA ARG A 11 17.22 7.07 -0.05
C ARG A 11 16.43 6.11 -0.94
N PHE A 12 15.56 6.65 -1.78
CA PHE A 12 14.73 5.85 -2.70
C PHE A 12 15.55 5.17 -3.80
N ASN A 13 16.69 5.74 -4.18
CA ASN A 13 17.59 5.21 -5.20
C ASN A 13 18.75 4.36 -4.63
N GLN A 14 18.71 3.97 -3.35
CA GLN A 14 19.66 2.97 -2.86
C GLN A 14 19.45 1.66 -3.62
N PRO A 15 20.52 0.98 -4.12
CA PRO A 15 20.38 -0.25 -4.90
C PRO A 15 19.48 -1.29 -4.22
N GLU A 16 18.71 -2.02 -5.02
CA GLU A 16 17.82 -3.10 -4.56
C GLU A 16 16.68 -2.66 -3.61
N THR A 17 16.41 -1.36 -3.50
CA THR A 17 15.34 -0.84 -2.63
C THR A 17 13.95 -1.10 -3.20
N ILE A 18 13.02 -1.55 -2.36
CA ILE A 18 11.59 -1.60 -2.68
C ILE A 18 10.90 -0.46 -1.92
N SER A 19 10.52 0.60 -2.62
CA SER A 19 9.67 1.65 -2.03
C SER A 19 8.26 1.11 -1.84
N ILE A 20 7.74 1.20 -0.62
CA ILE A 20 6.46 0.62 -0.23
C ILE A 20 5.68 1.55 0.70
N GLY A 21 4.36 1.56 0.54
CA GLY A 21 3.44 2.31 1.39
C GLY A 21 2.02 1.72 1.34
N TYR A 22 1.06 2.49 1.83
CA TYR A 22 -0.37 2.16 1.78
C TYR A 22 -1.09 3.15 0.87
N ASN A 23 -1.53 2.68 -0.29
CA ASN A 23 -2.09 3.52 -1.37
C ASN A 23 -1.05 4.49 -2.01
N THR A 24 0.24 4.17 -1.88
CA THR A 24 1.38 4.96 -2.42
C THR A 24 1.33 5.09 -3.94
N LEU A 25 0.91 4.03 -4.65
CA LEU A 25 0.88 4.05 -6.13
C LEU A 25 -0.18 5.00 -6.67
N GLY A 26 -1.22 5.28 -5.88
CA GLY A 26 -2.31 6.17 -6.24
C GLY A 26 -2.09 7.63 -5.81
N PHE A 27 -1.09 7.91 -4.98
CA PHE A 27 -0.89 9.24 -4.39
C PHE A 27 0.59 9.60 -4.18
N ASP A 28 1.27 9.03 -3.18
CA ASP A 28 2.61 9.45 -2.75
C ASP A 28 3.66 9.37 -3.86
N ASP A 29 3.52 8.40 -4.76
CA ASP A 29 4.41 8.25 -5.90
C ASP A 29 4.26 9.40 -6.91
N GLU A 30 3.05 9.91 -7.11
CA GLU A 30 2.83 11.09 -7.94
C GLU A 30 3.44 12.32 -7.27
N VAL A 31 3.26 12.46 -5.95
CA VAL A 31 3.90 13.54 -5.17
C VAL A 31 5.42 13.47 -5.31
N CYS A 32 6.02 12.29 -5.20
CA CYS A 32 7.46 12.09 -5.39
C CYS A 32 7.91 12.45 -6.80
N ARG A 33 7.18 12.03 -7.84
CA ARG A 33 7.51 12.39 -9.23
C ARG A 33 7.50 13.90 -9.45
N PHE A 34 6.47 14.60 -8.98
CA PHE A 34 6.41 16.06 -9.09
C PHE A 34 7.49 16.75 -8.25
N LEU A 35 7.77 16.26 -7.04
CA LEU A 35 8.83 16.77 -6.18
C LEU A 35 10.21 16.66 -6.85
N PHE A 36 10.54 15.47 -7.38
CA PHE A 36 11.81 15.21 -8.04
C PHE A 36 11.95 16.01 -9.34
N TRP A 37 10.90 16.05 -10.17
CA TRP A 37 10.88 16.83 -11.40
C TRP A 37 11.13 18.32 -11.16
N ARG A 38 10.42 18.95 -10.20
CA ARG A 38 10.60 20.37 -9.86
C ARG A 38 12.01 20.70 -9.33
N ASN A 39 12.72 19.70 -8.83
CA ASN A 39 14.06 19.84 -8.25
C ASN A 39 15.15 19.24 -9.15
N PHE A 40 14.88 19.04 -10.44
CA PHE A 40 15.85 18.55 -11.45
C PHE A 40 16.46 17.18 -11.15
N LEU A 41 15.73 16.33 -10.44
CA LEU A 41 16.09 14.94 -10.15
C LEU A 41 15.29 13.99 -11.06
N ASP A 42 15.83 12.81 -11.37
CA ASP A 42 15.12 11.82 -12.20
C ASP A 42 13.86 11.32 -11.45
N PRO A 43 12.65 11.60 -11.97
CA PRO A 43 11.39 11.31 -11.28
C PRO A 43 11.03 9.82 -11.25
N TYR A 44 11.66 8.96 -12.05
CA TYR A 44 11.31 7.55 -12.22
C TYR A 44 12.41 6.57 -11.82
N SER A 45 13.64 7.04 -11.66
CA SER A 45 14.83 6.22 -11.32
C SER A 45 14.60 5.22 -10.19
N HIS A 46 14.01 5.66 -9.07
CA HIS A 46 13.71 4.83 -7.91
C HIS A 46 12.74 3.67 -8.17
N MET A 47 12.11 3.62 -9.35
CA MET A 47 11.10 2.62 -9.68
C MET A 47 11.68 1.40 -10.42
N TRP A 48 12.93 1.48 -10.90
CA TRP A 48 13.52 0.46 -11.77
C TRP A 48 15.05 0.41 -11.81
N LYS A 49 15.74 1.55 -11.59
CA LYS A 49 17.19 1.65 -11.75
C LYS A 49 17.89 0.95 -10.59
N GLY A 50 19.01 0.28 -10.86
CA GLY A 50 19.83 -0.35 -9.81
C GLY A 50 19.09 -1.44 -9.02
N GLY A 51 18.13 -2.13 -9.64
CA GLY A 51 17.32 -3.16 -8.98
C GLY A 51 16.19 -2.60 -8.10
N CYS A 52 15.99 -1.28 -8.06
CA CYS A 52 14.90 -0.68 -7.31
C CYS A 52 13.54 -1.08 -7.89
N SER A 53 12.52 -1.12 -7.04
CA SER A 53 11.15 -1.38 -7.45
C SER A 53 10.16 -0.72 -6.49
N ARG A 54 8.87 -0.81 -6.80
CA ARG A 54 7.81 -0.27 -5.96
C ARG A 54 6.80 -1.33 -5.58
N TRP A 55 6.11 -1.13 -4.48
CA TRP A 55 5.03 -2.00 -4.05
C TRP A 55 4.00 -1.24 -3.23
N ASP A 56 2.78 -1.76 -3.12
CA ASP A 56 1.68 -1.11 -2.41
C ASP A 56 0.90 -2.16 -1.62
N ILE A 57 0.75 -1.90 -0.33
CA ILE A 57 0.05 -2.80 0.60
C ILE A 57 -1.47 -2.68 0.41
N PHE A 58 -2.00 -1.58 -0.10
CA PHE A 58 -3.45 -1.39 -0.20
C PHE A 58 -4.12 -2.38 -1.19
N PRO A 59 -3.64 -2.55 -2.45
CA PRO A 59 -4.17 -3.59 -3.34
C PRO A 59 -4.01 -5.01 -2.78
N LEU A 60 -2.91 -5.30 -2.09
CA LEU A 60 -2.72 -6.59 -1.42
C LEU A 60 -3.73 -6.78 -0.30
N THR A 61 -4.02 -5.74 0.49
CA THR A 61 -5.03 -5.76 1.55
C THR A 61 -6.42 -6.07 1.00
N CYS A 62 -6.79 -5.44 -0.12
CA CYS A 62 -8.03 -5.77 -0.84
C CYS A 62 -8.04 -7.24 -1.31
N ALA A 63 -6.94 -7.73 -1.88
CA ALA A 63 -6.83 -9.12 -2.32
C ALA A 63 -6.94 -10.11 -1.15
N VAL A 64 -6.33 -9.78 -0.01
CA VAL A 64 -6.44 -10.61 1.20
C VAL A 64 -7.88 -10.64 1.69
N TRP A 65 -8.61 -9.52 1.72
CA TRP A 65 -10.03 -9.51 2.07
C TRP A 65 -10.92 -10.28 1.08
N SER A 66 -10.67 -10.16 -0.23
CA SER A 66 -11.52 -10.77 -1.26
C SER A 66 -11.27 -12.27 -1.45
N LEU A 67 -10.03 -12.72 -1.25
CA LEU A 67 -9.63 -14.10 -1.55
C LEU A 67 -9.43 -14.93 -0.28
N ARG A 68 -9.06 -14.27 0.82
CA ARG A 68 -8.73 -14.87 2.10
C ARG A 68 -9.44 -14.05 3.18
N GLY A 69 -9.05 -14.10 4.45
CA GLY A 69 -9.56 -13.11 5.41
C GLY A 69 -10.08 -13.65 6.72
N ASN A 70 -9.93 -14.95 7.00
CA ASN A 70 -10.34 -15.52 8.29
C ASN A 70 -9.47 -15.03 9.47
N HIS A 71 -8.28 -14.49 9.18
CA HIS A 71 -7.26 -14.15 10.20
C HIS A 71 -7.02 -12.64 10.36
N ILE A 72 -7.74 -11.80 9.62
CA ILE A 72 -7.66 -10.34 9.73
C ILE A 72 -9.06 -9.85 10.11
N ARG A 73 -9.15 -8.96 11.09
CA ARG A 73 -10.40 -8.31 11.46
C ARG A 73 -10.68 -7.16 10.50
N TRP A 74 -11.81 -7.22 9.82
CA TRP A 74 -12.21 -6.23 8.82
C TRP A 74 -13.24 -5.29 9.43
N PRO A 75 -12.88 -4.04 9.79
CA PRO A 75 -13.84 -3.09 10.33
C PRO A 75 -14.89 -2.74 9.27
N ARG A 76 -16.14 -2.57 9.68
CA ARG A 76 -17.24 -2.25 8.76
C ARG A 76 -17.69 -0.81 8.94
N TRP A 77 -18.16 -0.17 7.86
CA TRP A 77 -18.64 1.21 7.91
C TRP A 77 -19.84 1.37 8.85
N GLU A 78 -20.75 0.39 8.84
CA GLU A 78 -21.93 0.38 9.71
C GLU A 78 -21.61 0.20 11.21
N GLU A 79 -20.39 -0.20 11.57
CA GLU A 79 -19.95 -0.35 12.96
C GLU A 79 -19.41 0.98 13.55
N MET A 80 -19.25 2.01 12.71
CA MET A 80 -18.67 3.29 13.10
C MET A 80 -19.76 4.27 13.54
N ASP A 81 -19.54 4.96 14.65
CA ASP A 81 -20.45 5.99 15.14
C ASP A 81 -20.40 7.24 14.23
N PRO A 82 -21.49 7.58 13.50
CA PRO A 82 -21.52 8.74 12.62
C PRO A 82 -21.35 10.08 13.35
N THR A 83 -21.59 10.14 14.66
CA THR A 83 -21.37 11.36 15.45
C THR A 83 -19.87 11.66 15.62
N THR A 84 -19.05 10.60 15.75
CA THR A 84 -17.60 10.70 15.88
C THR A 84 -16.91 10.67 14.52
N TYR A 85 -17.51 10.00 13.53
CA TYR A 85 -16.99 9.92 12.17
C TYR A 85 -18.10 10.14 11.12
N PRO A 86 -18.47 11.40 10.84
CA PRO A 86 -19.57 11.72 9.93
C PRO A 86 -19.45 11.10 8.54
N GLN A 87 -18.23 10.88 8.05
CA GLN A 87 -17.96 10.23 6.77
C GLN A 87 -18.43 8.77 6.70
N ALA A 88 -18.76 8.12 7.83
CA ALA A 88 -19.33 6.78 7.85
C ALA A 88 -20.84 6.77 7.55
N GLN A 89 -21.53 7.90 7.69
CA GLN A 89 -22.98 7.96 7.54
C GLN A 89 -23.41 7.48 6.14
N GLY A 90 -24.30 6.49 6.10
CA GLY A 90 -24.82 5.93 4.86
C GLY A 90 -23.85 5.03 4.09
N ARG A 91 -22.63 4.81 4.59
CA ARG A 91 -21.68 3.86 4.00
C ARG A 91 -21.92 2.45 4.52
N GLN A 92 -21.66 1.46 3.69
CA GLN A 92 -21.82 0.04 4.03
C GLN A 92 -20.59 -0.76 3.57
N GLY A 93 -20.36 -1.90 4.22
CA GLY A 93 -19.31 -2.84 3.85
C GLY A 93 -17.99 -2.57 4.56
N VAL A 94 -16.89 -3.14 4.06
CA VAL A 94 -15.60 -3.07 4.73
C VAL A 94 -14.94 -1.70 4.57
N CYS A 95 -14.42 -1.18 5.67
CA CYS A 95 -13.58 0.00 5.70
C CYS A 95 -12.11 -0.38 5.56
N PHE A 96 -11.47 0.10 4.50
CA PHE A 96 -10.04 -0.09 4.26
C PHE A 96 -9.20 1.13 4.65
N LYS A 97 -9.73 2.08 5.42
CA LYS A 97 -8.90 3.16 5.95
C LYS A 97 -7.93 2.59 6.99
N LEU A 98 -6.65 2.95 6.87
CA LEU A 98 -5.57 2.36 7.66
C LEU A 98 -5.77 2.57 9.18
N GLU A 99 -6.27 3.74 9.59
CA GLU A 99 -6.63 4.08 10.98
C GLU A 99 -7.60 3.06 11.62
N PHE A 100 -8.65 2.65 10.90
CA PHE A 100 -9.61 1.69 11.41
C PHE A 100 -9.10 0.26 11.31
N LEU A 101 -8.41 -0.08 10.23
CA LEU A 101 -7.89 -1.42 10.01
C LEU A 101 -6.79 -1.77 11.02
N SER A 102 -5.87 -0.85 11.28
CA SER A 102 -4.83 -1.00 12.31
C SER A 102 -5.44 -1.17 13.70
N LYS A 103 -6.37 -0.29 14.09
CA LYS A 103 -7.11 -0.38 15.36
C LYS A 103 -7.84 -1.69 15.53
N ALA A 104 -8.57 -2.15 14.51
CA ALA A 104 -9.33 -3.41 14.55
C ALA A 104 -8.42 -4.64 14.78
N ASN A 105 -7.17 -4.57 14.31
CA ASN A 105 -6.20 -5.66 14.39
C ASN A 105 -5.15 -5.47 15.50
N ARG A 106 -5.35 -4.50 16.42
CA ARG A 106 -4.42 -4.19 17.52
C ARG A 106 -3.00 -3.87 17.04
N ILE A 107 -2.90 -3.25 15.86
CA ILE A 107 -1.66 -2.69 15.36
C ILE A 107 -1.52 -1.29 15.94
N THR A 108 -0.36 -0.99 16.52
CA THR A 108 -0.05 0.33 17.06
C THR A 108 -0.23 1.39 15.97
N HIS A 109 -1.01 2.42 16.30
CA HIS A 109 -1.24 3.60 15.48
C HIS A 109 -1.33 4.78 16.47
N GLU A 110 -0.18 5.31 16.86
CA GLU A 110 -0.10 6.40 17.84
C GLU A 110 -0.38 7.76 17.19
N HIS A 111 -0.85 8.76 17.95
CA HIS A 111 -1.06 10.11 17.42
C HIS A 111 0.23 10.95 17.30
N ALA A 112 1.40 10.39 17.63
CA ALA A 112 2.67 11.09 17.52
C ALA A 112 3.14 11.10 16.04
N HIS A 113 2.83 12.20 15.35
CA HIS A 113 3.17 12.49 13.94
C HIS A 113 2.46 11.61 12.91
N ASP A 114 1.43 12.16 12.27
CA ASP A 114 0.55 11.52 11.26
C ASP A 114 1.31 10.61 10.27
N ALA A 115 2.38 11.13 9.65
CA ALA A 115 3.16 10.39 8.67
C ALA A 115 3.98 9.22 9.25
N LEU A 116 4.55 9.35 10.45
CA LEU A 116 5.32 8.26 11.06
C LEU A 116 4.37 7.16 11.54
N SER A 117 3.23 7.54 12.12
CA SER A 117 2.21 6.61 12.56
C SER A 117 1.62 5.79 11.40
N ASP A 118 1.37 6.43 10.26
CA ASP A 118 0.94 5.73 9.05
C ASP A 118 2.00 4.74 8.54
N VAL A 119 3.29 5.08 8.64
CA VAL A 119 4.39 4.15 8.31
C VAL A 119 4.40 2.95 9.25
N GLU A 120 4.25 3.17 10.55
CA GLU A 120 4.20 2.09 11.55
C GLU A 120 2.97 1.20 11.39
N ALA A 121 1.80 1.80 11.14
CA ALA A 121 0.56 1.08 10.87
C ALA A 121 0.65 0.27 9.57
N THR A 122 1.25 0.84 8.51
CA THR A 122 1.51 0.13 7.25
C THR A 122 2.45 -1.05 7.47
N LEU A 123 3.53 -0.86 8.23
CA LEU A 123 4.47 -1.93 8.56
C LEU A 123 3.81 -3.03 9.40
N GLY A 124 3.00 -2.66 10.38
CA GLY A 124 2.24 -3.60 11.21
C GLY A 124 1.25 -4.42 10.39
N LEU A 125 0.52 -3.79 9.47
CA LEU A 125 -0.40 -4.47 8.57
C LEU A 125 0.33 -5.41 7.60
N ALA A 126 1.45 -4.96 7.02
CA ALA A 126 2.29 -5.78 6.15
C ALA A 126 2.82 -7.02 6.89
N ARG A 127 3.26 -6.86 8.15
CA ARG A 127 3.67 -7.99 9.01
C ARG A 127 2.52 -8.94 9.28
N LEU A 128 1.34 -8.42 9.60
CA LEU A 128 0.14 -9.23 9.84
C LEU A 128 -0.21 -10.06 8.61
N ILE A 129 -0.29 -9.44 7.42
CA ILE A 129 -0.59 -10.13 6.16
C ILE A 129 0.48 -11.19 5.85
N ARG A 130 1.76 -10.87 6.04
CA ARG A 130 2.85 -11.84 5.81
C ARG A 130 2.73 -13.06 6.72
N GLN A 131 2.32 -12.86 7.98
CA GLN A 131 2.18 -13.95 8.96
C GLN A 131 0.94 -14.80 8.71
N THR A 132 -0.19 -14.17 8.38
CA THR A 132 -1.47 -14.87 8.22
C THR A 132 -1.66 -15.46 6.83
N GLU A 133 -1.12 -14.80 5.79
CA GLU A 133 -1.28 -15.18 4.39
C GLU A 133 0.06 -15.29 3.64
N PRO A 134 1.03 -16.10 4.12
CA PRO A 134 2.41 -16.11 3.61
C PRO A 134 2.52 -16.49 2.12
N ARG A 135 1.65 -17.38 1.64
CA ARG A 135 1.63 -17.78 0.22
C ARG A 135 1.17 -16.65 -0.69
N LEU A 136 0.13 -15.90 -0.29
CA LEU A 136 -0.36 -14.77 -1.06
C LEU A 136 0.63 -13.60 -0.98
N TRP A 137 1.24 -13.36 0.18
CA TRP A 137 2.33 -12.40 0.34
C TRP A 137 3.48 -12.66 -0.64
N GLN A 138 4.03 -13.88 -0.64
CA GLN A 138 5.14 -14.25 -1.52
C GLN A 138 4.76 -14.08 -2.99
N TRP A 139 3.58 -14.57 -3.37
CA TRP A 139 3.09 -14.43 -4.74
C TRP A 139 2.96 -12.96 -5.15
N ALA A 140 2.35 -12.12 -4.31
CA ALA A 140 2.14 -10.70 -4.60
C ALA A 140 3.46 -9.93 -4.68
N LEU A 141 4.42 -10.26 -3.82
CA LEU A 141 5.75 -9.65 -3.85
C LEU A 141 6.46 -9.96 -5.18
N GLU A 142 6.40 -11.21 -5.66
CA GLU A 142 6.96 -11.59 -6.96
C GLU A 142 6.24 -10.89 -8.13
N HIS A 143 4.91 -10.77 -8.05
CA HIS A 143 4.08 -10.17 -9.09
C HIS A 143 4.00 -8.64 -9.05
N ARG A 144 4.79 -7.96 -8.21
CA ARG A 144 4.88 -6.48 -8.21
C ARG A 144 5.49 -5.91 -9.49
N THR A 145 6.24 -6.74 -10.23
CA THR A 145 6.97 -6.29 -11.44
C THR A 145 6.14 -6.47 -12.70
N LYS A 146 6.25 -5.52 -13.62
CA LYS A 146 5.61 -5.59 -14.95
C LYS A 146 5.95 -6.90 -15.68
N ALA A 147 7.20 -7.36 -15.57
CA ALA A 147 7.65 -8.59 -16.23
C ALA A 147 6.88 -9.83 -15.75
N LYS A 148 6.68 -9.98 -14.43
CA LYS A 148 5.95 -11.13 -13.87
C LYS A 148 4.46 -11.08 -14.18
N VAL A 149 3.84 -9.90 -14.09
CA VAL A 149 2.42 -9.73 -14.49
C VAL A 149 2.25 -10.05 -15.97
N LYS A 150 3.09 -9.49 -16.85
CA LYS A 150 3.04 -9.74 -18.29
C LYS A 150 3.17 -11.23 -18.61
N ALA A 151 4.18 -11.90 -18.05
CA ALA A 151 4.37 -13.34 -18.26
C ALA A 151 3.16 -14.18 -17.82
N THR A 152 2.46 -13.77 -16.76
CA THR A 152 1.22 -14.43 -16.30
C THR A 152 0.10 -14.27 -17.31
N LEU A 153 -0.11 -13.05 -17.81
CA LEU A 153 -1.16 -12.75 -18.80
C LEU A 153 -0.91 -13.43 -20.15
N GLU A 154 0.35 -13.54 -20.56
CA GLU A 154 0.74 -14.19 -21.82
C GLU A 154 0.47 -15.70 -21.82
N THR A 155 0.19 -16.32 -20.67
CA THR A 155 -0.26 -17.73 -20.63
C THR A 155 -1.63 -17.95 -21.27
N GLY A 156 -2.42 -16.89 -21.48
CA GLY A 156 -3.79 -16.97 -22.02
C GLY A 156 -4.81 -17.62 -21.07
N ARG A 157 -4.42 -17.91 -19.82
CA ARG A 157 -5.31 -18.51 -18.82
C ARG A 157 -6.19 -17.42 -18.19
N PRO A 158 -7.42 -17.75 -17.77
CA PRO A 158 -8.23 -16.85 -16.96
C PRO A 158 -7.48 -16.41 -15.69
N VAL A 159 -7.58 -15.13 -15.36
CA VAL A 159 -6.95 -14.55 -14.16
C VAL A 159 -7.99 -13.87 -13.28
N VAL A 160 -7.71 -13.83 -11.99
CA VAL A 160 -8.48 -13.01 -11.04
C VAL A 160 -7.81 -11.65 -10.93
N TRP A 161 -8.57 -10.59 -11.18
CA TRP A 161 -8.11 -9.21 -11.06
C TRP A 161 -8.78 -8.52 -9.88
N ILE A 162 -7.99 -8.09 -8.90
CA ILE A 162 -8.48 -7.32 -7.75
C ILE A 162 -8.21 -5.84 -8.00
N SER A 163 -9.28 -5.04 -8.01
CA SER A 163 -9.21 -3.59 -8.15
C SER A 163 -9.53 -2.93 -6.81
N PRO A 164 -8.69 -2.01 -6.29
CA PRO A 164 -9.00 -1.23 -5.09
C PRO A 164 -10.10 -0.18 -5.32
N ARG A 165 -10.52 0.04 -6.57
CA ARG A 165 -11.68 0.86 -6.89
C ARG A 165 -12.93 0.01 -6.69
N PHE A 166 -13.61 0.24 -5.56
CA PHE A 166 -14.97 -0.24 -5.34
C PHE A 166 -15.91 0.71 -6.09
N SER A 167 -16.52 0.21 -7.17
CA SER A 167 -17.63 0.86 -7.88
C SER A 167 -18.92 0.73 -7.10
#